data_AF-A0AA38XHA6-F1
#
_entry.id   AF-A0AA38XHA6-F1
#
_cell.length_a   1.000
_cell.length_b   1.000
_cell.length_c   1.000
_cell.angle_alpha   90.00
_cell.angle_beta   90.00
_cell.angle_gamma   90.00
#
_symmetry.space_group_name_H-M   'P 1'
#
loop_
_entity.id
_entity.type
_entity.pdbx_description
1 polymer ?
#
loop_
_entity_poly.entity_id
_entity_poly.type
_entity_poly.pdbx_seq_one_letter_code
_entity_poly.pdbx_strand_id
1 'polypeptide(L)'
;MAPPFRADQVGSLLRPKSLVEARKNSNLPWNNLRAGPAHEDGSGHDGTTDTSSKITEDPMQILKNEQDRAIKEVVADQISRGILPITTGEYERGIFYGNFFESLSGFEMRYTPMEDFKLGFPTNRPLIEWGVPGRDAGFPTAKKVTLEKSAYLDDWLFLRSLLPEEKWKDAKITVPPPGWWHIQLKEPFDKCLFSSDSALLSDLSAALRKEILTLYDNGLRVIQVDDPNLSFFCDEVWQDTCKAEDVDLAHLLDLYITSHNDAIRDLPSDLTVGIHICRGNFPNGVGLASGSYERIAKRLFSETEYKLFYLEYDSPRAGDFTPLAHLPVDKAVVLGVVTTKSAEMEDLAALKERVYQAADVVAKGQGRRRTREDALRDNLAVSPQCGFASDHSEGGVGMTREVMWEKLGLVKRLAEEIWPGWDATNS
;
A
#
# COMPACT_ATOMS: atom_id res chain seq x y z
N MET A 1 13.34 7.67 -15.62
CA MET A 1 12.33 8.72 -15.38
C MET A 1 12.60 9.29 -13.99
N ALA A 2 12.63 10.60 -13.81
CA ALA A 2 12.76 11.16 -12.46
C ALA A 2 11.49 10.87 -11.64
N PRO A 3 11.59 10.67 -10.30
CA PRO A 3 10.41 10.56 -9.45
C PRO A 3 9.45 11.75 -9.64
N PRO A 4 8.12 11.54 -9.58
CA PRO A 4 7.15 12.63 -9.71
C PRO A 4 7.28 13.66 -8.58
N PHE A 5 7.69 13.21 -7.38
CA PHE A 5 7.90 14.06 -6.20
C PHE A 5 9.26 13.77 -5.58
N ARG A 6 9.99 14.80 -5.10
CA ARG A 6 11.24 14.60 -4.35
C ARG A 6 11.02 14.34 -2.87
N ALA A 7 10.04 15.01 -2.28
CA ALA A 7 9.44 14.61 -1.02
C ALA A 7 8.08 13.97 -1.33
N ASP A 8 7.99 12.66 -1.09
CA ASP A 8 6.79 11.86 -1.29
C ASP A 8 6.31 11.34 0.08
N GLN A 9 5.12 10.75 0.12
CA GLN A 9 4.55 10.05 1.26
C GLN A 9 3.82 8.80 0.79
N VAL A 10 3.83 7.73 1.57
CA VAL A 10 3.38 6.42 1.08
C VAL A 10 1.87 6.38 0.77
N GLY A 11 1.01 6.92 1.62
CA GLY A 11 -0.43 6.89 1.38
C GLY A 11 -1.25 7.19 2.63
N SER A 12 -1.29 6.21 3.54
CA SER A 12 -2.08 6.28 4.77
C SER A 12 -1.58 7.31 5.79
N LEU A 13 -2.51 8.01 6.42
CA LEU A 13 -2.28 9.03 7.46
C LEU A 13 -2.99 8.65 8.76
N LEU A 14 -2.58 9.23 9.89
CA LEU A 14 -3.22 9.01 11.18
C LEU A 14 -4.65 9.56 11.20
N ARG A 15 -5.60 8.64 11.32
CA ARG A 15 -7.05 8.92 11.39
C ARG A 15 -7.37 9.78 12.63
N PRO A 16 -8.26 10.79 12.52
CA PRO A 16 -8.75 11.50 13.69
C PRO A 16 -9.58 10.57 14.60
N LYS A 17 -9.56 10.85 15.91
CA LYS A 17 -10.25 10.02 16.92
C LYS A 17 -11.73 9.78 16.59
N SER A 18 -12.42 10.82 16.11
CA SER A 18 -13.85 10.72 15.76
C SER A 18 -14.11 9.72 14.64
N LEU A 19 -13.22 9.63 13.64
CA LEU A 19 -13.33 8.64 12.56
C LEU A 19 -13.07 7.23 13.09
N VAL A 20 -12.08 7.06 13.99
CA VAL A 20 -11.81 5.78 14.63
C VAL A 20 -13.02 5.32 15.45
N GLU A 21 -13.61 6.21 16.24
CA GLU A 21 -14.80 5.94 17.04
C GLU A 21 -16.02 5.62 16.17
N ALA A 22 -16.28 6.39 15.12
CA ALA A 22 -17.36 6.12 14.18
C ALA A 22 -17.21 4.73 13.52
N ARG A 23 -15.97 4.35 13.16
CA ARG A 23 -15.69 3.02 12.59
C ARG A 23 -15.97 1.91 13.60
N LYS A 24 -15.53 2.05 14.85
CA LYS A 24 -15.84 1.10 15.93
C LYS A 24 -17.35 0.95 16.17
N ASN A 25 -18.09 2.06 16.11
CA ASN A 25 -19.53 2.10 16.39
C ASN A 25 -20.41 1.63 15.21
N SER A 26 -19.85 1.54 14.01
CA SER A 26 -20.61 1.16 12.81
C SER A 26 -21.10 -0.29 12.76
N ASN A 27 -20.89 -1.10 13.81
CA ASN A 27 -21.15 -2.54 13.83
C ASN A 27 -20.63 -3.22 12.55
N LEU A 28 -19.45 -2.80 12.09
CA LEU A 28 -18.59 -3.65 11.28
C LEU A 28 -18.11 -4.74 12.24
N PRO A 29 -18.53 -6.01 12.08
CA PRO A 29 -17.81 -7.08 12.76
C PRO A 29 -16.34 -6.91 12.40
N TRP A 30 -15.45 -7.07 13.39
CA TRP A 30 -14.01 -7.11 13.15
C TRP A 30 -13.63 -8.13 12.03
N ASN A 31 -14.53 -9.10 11.78
CA ASN A 31 -14.49 -10.13 10.74
C ASN A 31 -15.38 -9.85 9.51
N ASN A 32 -15.69 -8.60 9.16
CA ASN A 32 -16.38 -8.27 7.91
C ASN A 32 -16.06 -6.82 7.51
N LEU A 33 -14.98 -6.66 6.73
CA LEU A 33 -14.77 -5.50 5.86
C LEU A 33 -15.94 -5.48 4.85
N ARG A 34 -16.99 -4.73 5.16
CA ARG A 34 -18.33 -4.92 4.57
C ARG A 34 -18.34 -4.97 3.05
N ALA A 35 -19.02 -6.02 2.58
CA ALA A 35 -19.56 -6.21 1.26
C ALA A 35 -20.22 -4.93 0.70
N GLY A 36 -20.15 -4.80 -0.62
CA GLY A 36 -20.92 -3.82 -1.40
C GLY A 36 -22.43 -3.93 -1.18
N PRO A 37 -23.23 -3.09 -1.86
CA PRO A 37 -24.64 -2.90 -1.56
C PRO A 37 -25.40 -4.23 -1.58
N ALA A 38 -26.06 -4.55 -0.46
CA ALA A 38 -26.88 -5.75 -0.34
C ALA A 38 -28.06 -5.68 -1.30
N HIS A 39 -28.24 -6.76 -2.07
CA HIS A 39 -29.49 -7.03 -2.77
C HIS A 39 -30.60 -7.31 -1.74
N GLU A 40 -31.75 -6.67 -1.92
CA GLU A 40 -32.95 -6.89 -1.13
C GLU A 40 -33.63 -8.21 -1.54
N ASP A 41 -33.53 -9.22 -0.67
CA ASP A 41 -34.30 -10.45 -0.79
C ASP A 41 -35.21 -10.58 0.44
N GLY A 42 -36.50 -10.35 0.22
CA GLY A 42 -37.51 -10.32 1.27
C GLY A 42 -37.91 -11.70 1.79
N SER A 43 -37.96 -11.84 3.12
CA SER A 43 -38.94 -12.69 3.81
C SER A 43 -39.06 -12.28 5.26
N GLY A 44 -40.27 -11.88 5.67
CA GLY A 44 -40.55 -11.33 7.00
C GLY A 44 -40.74 -12.36 8.10
N HIS A 45 -40.56 -11.90 9.34
CA HIS A 45 -41.30 -12.39 10.50
C HIS A 45 -41.49 -11.28 11.53
N ASP A 46 -42.71 -11.28 12.08
CA ASP A 46 -43.35 -10.28 12.94
C ASP A 46 -42.86 -10.35 14.39
N GLY A 47 -42.92 -9.22 15.12
CA GLY A 47 -42.45 -9.15 16.50
C GLY A 47 -42.44 -7.75 17.14
N THR A 48 -43.64 -7.19 17.35
CA THR A 48 -44.03 -6.29 18.46
C THR A 48 -43.23 -5.01 18.74
N THR A 49 -43.92 -3.90 18.53
CA THR A 49 -43.56 -2.50 18.80
C THR A 49 -43.47 -2.14 20.29
N ASP A 50 -42.38 -1.49 20.69
CA ASP A 50 -42.37 -0.54 21.81
C ASP A 50 -41.78 0.80 21.33
N THR A 51 -42.55 1.86 21.48
CA THR A 51 -42.32 3.18 20.90
C THR A 51 -41.58 4.10 21.87
N SER A 52 -40.26 4.24 21.68
CA SER A 52 -39.55 5.49 21.94
C SER A 52 -38.50 5.72 20.84
N SER A 53 -38.97 6.18 19.67
CA SER A 53 -38.10 6.45 18.52
C SER A 53 -37.27 7.73 18.76
N LYS A 54 -36.16 7.61 19.49
CA LYS A 54 -34.99 8.44 19.15
C LYS A 54 -34.57 7.95 17.77
N ILE A 55 -34.71 8.80 16.74
CA ILE A 55 -34.11 8.55 15.44
C ILE A 55 -32.60 8.65 15.66
N THR A 56 -31.97 7.55 16.07
CA THR A 56 -30.53 7.40 16.07
C THR A 56 -30.13 7.26 14.61
N GLU A 57 -29.40 8.23 14.09
CA GLU A 57 -28.84 8.24 12.74
C GLU A 57 -28.15 6.88 12.45
N ASP A 58 -28.34 6.35 11.24
CA ASP A 58 -27.75 5.07 10.83
C ASP A 58 -26.22 5.09 11.07
N PRO A 59 -25.65 4.15 11.84
CA PRO A 59 -24.20 4.10 12.10
C PRO A 59 -23.34 4.14 10.84
N MET A 60 -23.86 3.67 9.70
CA MET A 60 -23.14 3.76 8.42
C MET A 60 -23.17 5.14 7.80
N GLN A 61 -24.29 5.85 7.95
CA GLN A 61 -24.36 7.26 7.57
C GLN A 61 -23.43 8.10 8.44
N ILE A 62 -23.36 7.82 9.75
CA ILE A 62 -22.41 8.49 10.66
C ILE A 62 -20.97 8.25 10.22
N LEU A 63 -20.58 7.00 9.94
CA LEU A 63 -19.23 6.71 9.46
C LEU A 63 -18.91 7.46 8.17
N LYS A 64 -19.83 7.46 7.19
CA LYS A 64 -19.63 8.14 5.91
C LYS A 64 -19.47 9.65 6.11
N ASN A 65 -20.30 10.28 6.94
CA ASN A 65 -20.20 11.70 7.27
C ASN A 65 -18.85 12.04 7.90
N GLU A 66 -18.37 11.21 8.84
CA GLU A 66 -17.09 11.41 9.51
C GLU A 66 -15.89 11.15 8.57
N GLN A 67 -15.99 10.19 7.65
CA GLN A 67 -15.00 9.97 6.60
C GLN A 67 -14.88 11.21 5.71
N ASP A 68 -16.00 11.68 5.15
CA ASP A 68 -16.02 12.82 4.24
C ASP A 68 -15.48 14.09 4.92
N ARG A 69 -15.82 14.31 6.19
CA ARG A 69 -15.28 15.42 7.00
C ARG A 69 -13.78 15.28 7.22
N ALA A 70 -13.31 14.11 7.66
CA ALA A 70 -11.90 13.85 7.94
C ALA A 70 -11.02 13.96 6.69
N ILE A 71 -11.52 13.51 5.54
CA ILE A 71 -10.82 13.61 4.25
C ILE A 71 -10.71 15.06 3.80
N LYS A 72 -11.79 15.85 3.90
CA LYS A 72 -11.74 17.30 3.61
C LYS A 72 -10.68 18.01 4.45
N GLU A 73 -10.63 17.71 5.75
CA GLU A 73 -9.65 18.28 6.67
C GLU A 73 -8.22 17.87 6.33
N VAL A 74 -7.96 16.57 6.09
CA VAL A 74 -6.61 16.08 5.82
C VAL A 74 -6.08 16.55 4.45
N VAL A 75 -6.95 16.70 3.46
CA VAL A 75 -6.58 17.28 2.15
C VAL A 75 -6.23 18.75 2.31
N ALA A 76 -7.03 19.53 3.05
CA ALA A 76 -6.72 20.93 3.35
C ALA A 76 -5.41 21.09 4.15
N ASP A 77 -5.15 20.21 5.11
CA ASP A 77 -3.89 20.19 5.87
C ASP A 77 -2.68 19.94 4.95
N GLN A 78 -2.76 18.97 4.04
CA GLN A 78 -1.68 18.69 3.09
C GLN A 78 -1.41 19.88 2.16
N ILE A 79 -2.46 20.50 1.62
CA ILE A 79 -2.35 21.69 0.76
C ILE A 79 -1.72 22.85 1.51
N SER A 80 -2.22 23.18 2.70
CA SER A 80 -1.73 24.34 3.48
C SER A 80 -0.28 24.19 3.92
N ARG A 81 0.18 22.94 4.12
CA ARG A 81 1.56 22.61 4.51
C ARG A 81 2.47 22.39 3.30
N GLY A 82 1.91 22.31 2.09
CA GLY A 82 2.62 21.93 0.87
C GLY A 82 3.25 20.55 0.98
N ILE A 83 2.50 19.57 1.45
CA ILE A 83 2.87 18.15 1.49
C ILE A 83 2.34 17.48 0.23
N LEU A 84 3.23 16.77 -0.47
CA LEU A 84 2.92 16.02 -1.68
C LEU A 84 3.36 14.55 -1.56
N PRO A 85 2.79 13.66 -2.38
CA PRO A 85 1.52 13.84 -3.11
C PRO A 85 0.34 14.03 -2.16
N ILE A 86 -0.76 14.59 -2.64
CA ILE A 86 -2.01 14.71 -1.87
C ILE A 86 -2.73 13.35 -1.89
N THR A 87 -3.09 12.84 -0.72
CA THR A 87 -3.88 11.60 -0.57
C THR A 87 -5.10 11.84 0.31
N THR A 88 -6.04 10.89 0.34
CA THR A 88 -7.16 10.90 1.29
C THR A 88 -6.75 10.41 2.69
N GLY A 89 -5.47 10.06 2.88
CA GLY A 89 -4.99 9.36 4.07
C GLY A 89 -5.51 7.94 4.21
N GLU A 90 -6.20 7.40 3.19
CA GLU A 90 -6.88 6.09 3.21
C GLU A 90 -7.94 5.97 4.32
N TYR A 91 -8.63 7.08 4.59
CA TYR A 91 -9.63 7.18 5.66
C TYR A 91 -10.93 6.42 5.33
N GLU A 92 -11.18 6.17 4.05
CA GLU A 92 -12.24 5.34 3.51
C GLU A 92 -12.06 3.89 3.96
N ARG A 93 -10.80 3.44 4.04
CA ARG A 93 -10.44 2.03 4.21
C ARG A 93 -10.06 1.68 5.64
N GLY A 94 -10.40 0.46 6.03
CA GLY A 94 -9.95 -0.12 7.30
C GLY A 94 -8.51 -0.61 7.24
N ILE A 95 -8.13 -1.17 6.08
CA ILE A 95 -6.83 -1.78 5.77
C ILE A 95 -6.44 -1.40 4.34
N PHE A 96 -5.14 -1.39 4.02
CA PHE A 96 -4.64 -0.85 2.74
C PHE A 96 -5.26 -1.50 1.48
N TYR A 97 -5.61 -2.78 1.54
CA TYR A 97 -6.24 -3.50 0.42
C TYR A 97 -7.77 -3.46 0.41
N GLY A 98 -8.39 -2.82 1.41
CA GLY A 98 -9.84 -2.86 1.58
C GLY A 98 -10.58 -2.36 0.34
N ASN A 99 -11.78 -2.89 0.13
CA ASN A 99 -12.72 -2.64 -0.98
C ASN A 99 -12.33 -3.28 -2.32
N PHE A 100 -11.05 -3.58 -2.57
CA PHE A 100 -10.66 -4.11 -3.88
C PHE A 100 -11.17 -5.54 -4.09
N PHE A 101 -10.79 -6.48 -3.24
CA PHE A 101 -11.17 -7.89 -3.42
C PHE A 101 -12.68 -8.09 -3.28
N GLU A 102 -13.33 -7.32 -2.41
CA GLU A 102 -14.78 -7.30 -2.22
C GLU A 102 -15.55 -6.78 -3.44
N SER A 103 -14.90 -5.99 -4.30
CA SER A 103 -15.50 -5.45 -5.53
C SER A 103 -15.42 -6.40 -6.73
N LEU A 104 -14.66 -7.50 -6.61
CA LEU A 104 -14.44 -8.43 -7.71
C LEU A 104 -15.63 -9.39 -7.86
N SER A 105 -16.24 -9.39 -9.04
CA SER A 105 -17.11 -10.50 -9.43
C SER A 105 -16.28 -11.78 -9.49
N GLY A 106 -16.85 -12.89 -9.02
CA GLY A 106 -16.17 -14.18 -9.03
C GLY A 106 -15.14 -14.38 -7.92
N PHE A 107 -15.05 -13.46 -6.96
CA PHE A 107 -14.18 -13.56 -5.78
C PHE A 107 -15.00 -13.30 -4.51
N GLU A 108 -14.80 -14.11 -3.47
CA GLU A 108 -15.54 -14.02 -2.21
C GLU A 108 -14.60 -13.86 -1.03
N MET A 109 -14.96 -12.97 -0.11
CA MET A 109 -14.31 -12.86 1.20
C MET A 109 -15.05 -13.75 2.19
N ARG A 110 -14.32 -14.61 2.90
CA ARG A 110 -14.90 -15.50 3.92
C ARG A 110 -13.97 -15.69 5.10
N TYR A 111 -14.56 -15.85 6.28
CA TYR A 111 -13.83 -16.21 7.48
C TYR A 111 -13.10 -17.53 7.27
N THR A 112 -11.80 -17.52 7.51
CA THR A 112 -10.90 -18.64 7.29
C THR A 112 -10.14 -18.93 8.59
N PRO A 113 -10.19 -20.15 9.12
CA PRO A 113 -9.40 -20.56 10.28
C PRO A 113 -7.90 -20.35 10.06
N MET A 114 -7.14 -19.99 11.10
CA MET A 114 -5.70 -19.78 10.96
C MET A 114 -4.94 -21.03 10.49
N GLU A 115 -5.49 -22.23 10.69
CA GLU A 115 -4.91 -23.49 10.20
C GLU A 115 -4.89 -23.63 8.67
N ASP A 116 -5.74 -22.89 7.95
CA ASP A 116 -5.75 -22.88 6.47
C ASP A 116 -4.76 -21.87 5.87
N PHE A 117 -4.14 -21.05 6.71
CA PHE A 117 -3.06 -20.13 6.33
C PHE A 117 -1.69 -20.78 6.48
N LYS A 118 -0.71 -20.31 5.71
CA LYS A 118 0.69 -20.73 5.84
C LYS A 118 1.28 -20.19 7.15
N LEU A 119 1.59 -21.08 8.09
CA LEU A 119 1.93 -20.73 9.47
C LEU A 119 3.24 -19.95 9.60
N GLY A 120 4.25 -20.28 8.78
CA GLY A 120 5.54 -19.57 8.77
C GLY A 120 5.55 -18.25 8.00
N PHE A 121 4.43 -17.90 7.36
CA PHE A 121 4.34 -16.72 6.50
C PHE A 121 4.29 -15.42 7.33
N PRO A 122 5.03 -14.35 6.94
CA PRO A 122 5.26 -13.19 7.80
C PRO A 122 4.02 -12.49 8.37
N THR A 123 2.93 -12.38 7.61
CA THR A 123 1.67 -11.78 8.08
C THR A 123 0.89 -12.67 9.05
N ASN A 124 1.07 -13.99 8.95
CA ASN A 124 0.30 -14.96 9.74
C ASN A 124 0.98 -15.26 11.08
N ARG A 125 2.32 -15.25 11.15
CA ARG A 125 3.10 -15.50 12.37
C ARG A 125 2.63 -14.68 13.59
N PRO A 126 2.59 -13.33 13.55
CA PRO A 126 2.18 -12.55 14.71
C PRO A 126 0.71 -12.79 15.09
N LEU A 127 -0.17 -13.04 14.12
CA LEU A 127 -1.58 -13.34 14.38
C LEU A 127 -1.75 -14.66 15.14
N ILE A 128 -0.96 -15.67 14.80
CA ILE A 128 -0.92 -16.96 15.49
C ILE A 128 -0.39 -16.79 16.92
N GLU A 129 0.70 -16.02 17.09
CA GLU A 129 1.27 -15.72 18.42
C GLU A 129 0.28 -14.98 19.32
N TRP A 130 -0.57 -14.11 18.75
CA TRP A 130 -1.63 -13.41 19.47
C TRP A 130 -2.89 -14.25 19.69
N GLY A 131 -2.91 -15.51 19.26
CA GLY A 131 -4.04 -16.43 19.45
C GLY A 131 -5.27 -16.05 18.63
N VAL A 132 -5.09 -15.36 17.50
CA VAL A 132 -6.20 -15.06 16.57
C VAL A 132 -6.68 -16.39 15.96
N PRO A 133 -7.95 -16.79 16.11
CA PRO A 133 -8.44 -18.09 15.67
C PRO A 133 -8.58 -18.21 14.14
N GLY A 134 -8.72 -17.08 13.45
CA GLY A 134 -8.91 -16.99 12.01
C GLY A 134 -9.19 -15.55 11.62
N ARG A 135 -9.26 -15.31 10.31
CA ARG A 135 -9.59 -14.00 9.72
C ARG A 135 -10.18 -14.19 8.33
N ASP A 136 -10.77 -13.13 7.79
CA ASP A 136 -11.24 -13.19 6.41
C ASP A 136 -10.08 -13.37 5.43
N ALA A 137 -10.33 -14.16 4.40
CA ALA A 137 -9.48 -14.28 3.22
C ALA A 137 -10.34 -14.36 1.96
N GLY A 138 -9.74 -13.95 0.85
CA GLY A 138 -10.38 -13.94 -0.46
C GLY A 138 -10.12 -15.22 -1.24
N PHE A 139 -11.17 -15.78 -1.84
CA PHE A 139 -11.12 -16.98 -2.66
C PHE A 139 -11.86 -16.77 -3.97
N PRO A 140 -11.39 -17.34 -5.09
CA PRO A 140 -12.20 -17.35 -6.30
C PRO A 140 -13.39 -18.30 -6.17
N THR A 141 -14.40 -18.07 -7.01
CA THR A 141 -15.61 -18.89 -7.13
C THR A 141 -15.68 -19.53 -8.52
N ALA A 142 -16.78 -20.22 -8.83
CA ALA A 142 -17.04 -20.75 -10.18
C ALA A 142 -17.28 -19.67 -11.25
N LYS A 143 -17.54 -18.42 -10.85
CA LYS A 143 -17.63 -17.29 -11.79
C LYS A 143 -16.23 -16.75 -12.07
N LYS A 144 -16.02 -16.25 -13.29
CA LYS A 144 -14.77 -15.60 -13.69
C LYS A 144 -14.48 -14.40 -12.78
N VAL A 145 -13.21 -14.24 -12.40
CA VAL A 145 -12.74 -13.09 -11.62
C VAL A 145 -12.64 -11.85 -12.53
N THR A 146 -13.49 -10.85 -12.29
CA THR A 146 -13.51 -9.59 -13.05
C THR A 146 -13.87 -8.41 -12.14
N LEU A 147 -13.33 -7.23 -12.45
CA LEU A 147 -13.77 -5.98 -11.83
C LEU A 147 -14.98 -5.44 -12.60
N GLU A 148 -16.16 -5.41 -11.98
CA GLU A 148 -17.39 -4.87 -12.61
C GLU A 148 -17.62 -3.41 -12.25
N LYS A 149 -17.41 -3.04 -10.98
CA LYS A 149 -17.41 -1.66 -10.49
C LYS A 149 -16.05 -1.37 -9.88
N SER A 150 -15.50 -0.19 -10.17
CA SER A 150 -14.23 0.23 -9.58
C SER A 150 -14.31 0.33 -8.06
N ALA A 151 -13.25 -0.14 -7.40
CA ALA A 151 -13.13 -0.14 -5.94
C ALA A 151 -12.82 1.25 -5.38
N TYR A 152 -12.09 2.07 -6.13
CA TYR A 152 -11.52 3.34 -5.66
C TYR A 152 -11.95 4.55 -6.48
N LEU A 153 -12.81 4.39 -7.50
CA LEU A 153 -13.27 5.52 -8.30
C LEU A 153 -14.04 6.54 -7.45
N ASP A 154 -14.92 6.10 -6.54
CA ASP A 154 -15.67 7.02 -5.68
C ASP A 154 -14.72 7.82 -4.75
N ASP A 155 -13.67 7.16 -4.22
CA ASP A 155 -12.61 7.78 -3.40
C ASP A 155 -11.81 8.81 -4.22
N TRP A 156 -11.41 8.45 -5.44
CA TRP A 156 -10.72 9.35 -6.37
C TRP A 156 -11.59 10.55 -6.74
N LEU A 157 -12.85 10.34 -7.14
CA LEU A 157 -13.77 11.41 -7.53
C LEU A 157 -13.99 12.38 -6.37
N PHE A 158 -14.04 11.88 -5.13
CA PHE A 158 -14.14 12.74 -3.96
C PHE A 158 -12.86 13.56 -3.73
N LEU A 159 -11.67 12.94 -3.71
CA LEU A 159 -10.40 13.67 -3.62
C LEU A 159 -10.27 14.72 -4.73
N ARG A 160 -10.57 14.32 -5.96
CA ARG A 160 -10.56 15.16 -7.16
C ARG A 160 -11.48 16.36 -7.02
N SER A 161 -12.65 16.21 -6.38
CA SER A 161 -13.58 17.32 -6.14
C SER A 161 -13.07 18.38 -5.16
N LEU A 162 -12.06 18.04 -4.35
CA LEU A 162 -11.41 18.94 -3.40
C LEU A 162 -10.22 19.69 -4.01
N LEU A 163 -9.85 19.37 -5.25
CA LEU A 163 -8.67 19.89 -5.93
C LEU A 163 -9.08 20.59 -7.24
N PRO A 164 -8.44 21.72 -7.59
CA PRO A 164 -8.56 22.25 -8.93
C PRO A 164 -7.90 21.28 -9.94
N GLU A 165 -8.35 21.29 -11.20
CA GLU A 165 -7.95 20.31 -12.23
C GLU A 165 -6.43 20.26 -12.45
N GLU A 166 -5.78 21.42 -12.44
CA GLU A 166 -4.32 21.54 -12.57
C GLU A 166 -3.53 20.87 -11.44
N LYS A 167 -4.19 20.54 -10.31
CA LYS A 167 -3.60 19.86 -9.15
C LYS A 167 -3.93 18.36 -9.10
N TRP A 168 -4.63 17.80 -10.08
CA TRP A 168 -4.91 16.35 -10.11
C TRP A 168 -3.63 15.52 -10.26
N LYS A 169 -2.61 16.05 -10.97
CA LYS A 169 -1.29 15.41 -11.10
C LYS A 169 -0.53 15.31 -9.78
N ASP A 170 -0.89 16.13 -8.79
CA ASP A 170 -0.27 16.17 -7.47
C ASP A 170 -0.92 15.15 -6.52
N ALA A 171 -2.00 14.49 -6.94
CA ALA A 171 -2.73 13.52 -6.15
C ALA A 171 -2.30 12.08 -6.45
N LYS A 172 -2.35 11.21 -5.42
CA LYS A 172 -1.98 9.80 -5.51
C LYS A 172 -3.03 8.90 -4.86
N ILE A 173 -3.37 7.80 -5.52
CA ILE A 173 -4.17 6.69 -4.95
C ILE A 173 -3.29 5.45 -4.83
N THR A 174 -3.40 4.76 -3.69
CA THR A 174 -2.75 3.46 -3.45
C THR A 174 -3.74 2.33 -3.76
N VAL A 175 -3.25 1.24 -4.37
CA VAL A 175 -4.02 0.04 -4.71
C VAL A 175 -3.27 -1.21 -4.23
N PRO A 176 -3.96 -2.32 -3.91
CA PRO A 176 -3.30 -3.54 -3.42
C PRO A 176 -2.60 -4.31 -4.52
N PRO A 177 -1.81 -5.35 -4.17
CA PRO A 177 -1.22 -6.22 -5.16
C PRO A 177 -2.28 -7.23 -5.64
N PRO A 178 -2.15 -7.75 -6.88
CA PRO A 178 -3.11 -8.69 -7.42
C PRO A 178 -3.19 -9.98 -6.58
N GLY A 179 -2.05 -10.48 -6.12
CA GLY A 179 -1.91 -11.78 -5.46
C GLY A 179 -1.93 -11.78 -3.93
N TRP A 180 -2.51 -10.76 -3.27
CA TRP A 180 -2.46 -10.63 -1.80
C TRP A 180 -2.84 -11.91 -1.05
N TRP A 181 -4.01 -12.50 -1.35
CA TRP A 181 -4.50 -13.70 -0.65
C TRP A 181 -3.83 -14.99 -1.12
N HIS A 182 -3.40 -15.05 -2.39
CA HIS A 182 -2.84 -16.25 -3.00
C HIS A 182 -1.62 -16.79 -2.23
N ILE A 183 -0.68 -15.91 -1.85
CA ILE A 183 0.55 -16.37 -1.17
C ILE A 183 0.31 -16.84 0.27
N GLN A 184 -0.72 -16.30 0.94
CA GLN A 184 -0.93 -16.43 2.39
C GLN A 184 -1.65 -17.71 2.77
N LEU A 185 -2.42 -18.27 1.84
CA LEU A 185 -3.23 -19.47 2.01
C LEU A 185 -2.42 -20.72 1.66
N LYS A 186 -2.70 -21.84 2.34
CA LYS A 186 -2.15 -23.16 1.98
C LYS A 186 -2.71 -23.62 0.64
N GLU A 187 -4.02 -23.52 0.49
CA GLU A 187 -4.76 -23.86 -0.74
C GLU A 187 -5.57 -22.62 -1.16
N PRO A 188 -5.05 -21.80 -2.11
CA PRO A 188 -5.68 -20.53 -2.46
C PRO A 188 -6.96 -20.69 -3.32
N PHE A 189 -7.17 -21.86 -3.93
CA PHE A 189 -8.37 -22.17 -4.72
C PHE A 189 -8.54 -23.68 -4.90
N ASP A 190 -9.76 -24.13 -5.19
CA ASP A 190 -10.01 -25.50 -5.64
C ASP A 190 -9.52 -25.66 -7.09
N LYS A 191 -8.72 -26.70 -7.35
CA LYS A 191 -8.13 -27.00 -8.67
C LYS A 191 -9.16 -27.23 -9.78
N CYS A 192 -10.44 -27.41 -9.46
CA CYS A 192 -11.50 -27.41 -10.47
C CYS A 192 -11.86 -26.01 -11.01
N LEU A 193 -11.53 -24.94 -10.28
CA LEU A 193 -11.81 -23.54 -10.65
C LEU A 193 -10.76 -22.96 -11.59
N PHE A 194 -9.48 -23.26 -11.32
CA PHE A 194 -8.35 -22.77 -12.10
C PHE A 194 -7.37 -23.90 -12.40
N SER A 195 -6.83 -23.91 -13.62
CA SER A 195 -5.84 -24.91 -14.04
C SER A 195 -4.46 -24.73 -13.41
N SER A 196 -4.16 -23.52 -12.92
CA SER A 196 -2.88 -23.16 -12.31
C SER A 196 -2.97 -21.82 -11.57
N ASP A 197 -2.01 -21.58 -10.67
CA ASP A 197 -1.84 -20.30 -9.97
C ASP A 197 -1.71 -19.12 -10.94
N SER A 198 -1.00 -19.34 -12.06
CA SER A 198 -0.85 -18.35 -13.12
C SER A 198 -2.19 -17.96 -13.75
N ALA A 199 -3.14 -18.88 -13.88
CA ALA A 199 -4.45 -18.56 -14.43
C ALA A 199 -5.26 -17.65 -13.48
N LEU A 200 -5.25 -17.95 -12.17
CA LEU A 200 -5.91 -17.10 -11.16
C LEU A 200 -5.26 -15.72 -11.10
N LEU A 201 -3.92 -15.67 -11.03
CA LEU A 201 -3.20 -14.41 -10.94
C LEU A 201 -3.36 -13.57 -12.22
N SER A 202 -3.52 -14.18 -13.39
CA SER A 202 -3.79 -13.45 -14.63
C SER A 202 -5.15 -12.73 -14.59
N ASP A 203 -6.20 -13.38 -14.09
CA ASP A 203 -7.52 -12.74 -13.93
C ASP A 203 -7.47 -11.62 -12.86
N LEU A 204 -6.80 -11.84 -11.72
CA LEU A 204 -6.60 -10.81 -10.68
C LEU A 204 -5.79 -9.61 -11.20
N SER A 205 -4.73 -9.85 -11.96
CA SER A 205 -3.94 -8.82 -12.62
C SER A 205 -4.76 -8.04 -13.65
N ALA A 206 -5.61 -8.71 -14.42
CA ALA A 206 -6.50 -8.04 -15.37
C ALA A 206 -7.54 -7.15 -14.66
N ALA A 207 -8.07 -7.60 -13.52
CA ALA A 207 -8.96 -6.79 -12.69
C ALA A 207 -8.25 -5.54 -12.13
N LEU A 208 -7.03 -5.69 -11.61
CA LEU A 208 -6.23 -4.56 -11.11
C LEU A 208 -5.88 -3.58 -12.24
N ARG A 209 -5.52 -4.07 -13.43
CA ARG A 209 -5.28 -3.23 -14.61
C ARG A 209 -6.53 -2.43 -15.00
N LYS A 210 -7.71 -3.04 -14.94
CA LYS A 210 -8.99 -2.36 -15.20
C LYS A 210 -9.27 -1.27 -14.16
N GLU A 211 -8.97 -1.51 -12.89
CA GLU A 211 -9.07 -0.49 -11.82
C GLU A 211 -8.16 0.70 -12.13
N ILE A 212 -6.88 0.43 -12.43
CA ILE A 212 -5.88 1.44 -12.78
C ILE A 212 -6.33 2.30 -13.97
N LEU A 213 -6.80 1.67 -15.06
CA LEU A 213 -7.30 2.36 -16.24
C LEU A 213 -8.57 3.18 -15.93
N THR A 214 -9.47 2.66 -15.09
CA THR A 214 -10.68 3.39 -14.69
C THR A 214 -10.34 4.69 -13.95
N LEU A 215 -9.35 4.65 -13.05
CA LEU A 215 -8.88 5.84 -12.34
C LEU A 215 -8.17 6.82 -13.30
N TYR A 216 -7.33 6.30 -14.21
CA TYR A 216 -6.65 7.09 -15.23
C TYR A 216 -7.61 7.84 -16.16
N ASP A 217 -8.64 7.15 -16.67
CA ASP A 217 -9.68 7.69 -17.55
C ASP A 217 -10.47 8.81 -16.86
N ASN A 218 -10.45 8.83 -15.52
CA ASN A 218 -11.03 9.87 -14.68
C ASN A 218 -10.01 10.92 -14.21
N GLY A 219 -8.85 11.00 -14.83
CA GLY A 219 -7.87 12.08 -14.65
C GLY A 219 -6.75 11.80 -13.64
N LEU A 220 -6.71 10.65 -12.98
CA LEU A 220 -5.61 10.32 -12.07
C LEU A 220 -4.31 10.10 -12.86
N ARG A 221 -3.17 10.53 -12.31
CA ARG A 221 -1.85 10.41 -12.97
C ARG A 221 -0.75 9.75 -12.12
N VAL A 222 -1.00 9.52 -10.84
CA VAL A 222 -0.06 8.80 -9.96
C VAL A 222 -0.80 7.71 -9.19
N ILE A 223 -0.36 6.47 -9.39
CA ILE A 223 -0.84 5.29 -8.67
C ILE A 223 0.35 4.59 -8.03
N GLN A 224 0.13 4.04 -6.85
CA GLN A 224 1.10 3.19 -6.17
C GLN A 224 0.47 1.83 -5.85
N VAL A 225 1.11 0.75 -6.27
CA VAL A 225 0.73 -0.62 -5.90
C VAL A 225 1.46 -0.98 -4.61
N ASP A 226 0.74 -1.23 -3.54
CA ASP A 226 1.33 -1.60 -2.25
C ASP A 226 1.47 -3.11 -2.15
N ASP A 227 2.68 -3.65 -2.37
CA ASP A 227 2.94 -5.09 -2.23
C ASP A 227 3.96 -5.43 -1.14
N PRO A 228 3.51 -5.66 0.11
CA PRO A 228 4.39 -6.22 1.14
C PRO A 228 4.87 -7.65 0.85
N ASN A 229 4.19 -8.44 0.01
CA ASN A 229 4.55 -9.85 -0.24
C ASN A 229 5.94 -10.00 -0.84
N LEU A 230 6.34 -9.08 -1.73
CA LEU A 230 7.67 -9.11 -2.33
C LEU A 230 8.78 -8.97 -1.28
N SER A 231 8.57 -8.21 -0.21
CA SER A 231 9.55 -8.09 0.88
C SER A 231 9.76 -9.40 1.64
N PHE A 232 8.78 -10.30 1.63
CA PHE A 232 8.79 -11.53 2.40
C PHE A 232 9.71 -12.58 1.80
N PHE A 233 10.05 -12.49 0.51
CA PHE A 233 11.13 -13.28 -0.09
C PHE A 233 12.51 -12.97 0.51
N CYS A 234 12.65 -11.87 1.26
CA CYS A 234 13.86 -11.56 2.01
C CYS A 234 13.87 -12.13 3.45
N ASP A 235 12.71 -12.54 3.98
CA ASP A 235 12.57 -13.02 5.35
C ASP A 235 13.19 -14.42 5.51
N GLU A 236 14.06 -14.59 6.50
CA GLU A 236 14.81 -15.84 6.68
C GLU A 236 13.92 -16.98 7.18
N VAL A 237 13.00 -16.70 8.10
CA VAL A 237 12.08 -17.69 8.64
C VAL A 237 11.12 -18.19 7.55
N TRP A 238 10.66 -17.31 6.67
CA TRP A 238 9.86 -17.71 5.52
C TRP A 238 10.65 -18.57 4.53
N GLN A 239 11.93 -18.25 4.31
CA GLN A 239 12.80 -19.07 3.47
C GLN A 239 13.03 -20.46 4.04
N ASP A 240 13.27 -20.57 5.34
CA ASP A 240 13.42 -21.86 6.02
C ASP A 240 12.13 -22.68 5.99
N THR A 241 10.97 -22.01 6.14
CA THR A 241 9.65 -22.64 6.01
C THR A 241 9.46 -23.21 4.60
N CYS A 242 9.70 -22.40 3.56
CA CYS A 242 9.57 -22.87 2.18
C CYS A 242 10.50 -24.04 1.87
N LYS A 243 11.74 -24.00 2.38
CA LYS A 243 12.71 -25.08 2.20
C LYS A 243 12.27 -26.36 2.89
N ALA A 244 11.67 -26.27 4.07
CA ALA A 244 11.13 -27.42 4.80
C ALA A 244 9.89 -28.02 4.12
N GLU A 245 9.09 -27.19 3.46
CA GLU A 245 7.87 -27.57 2.74
C GLU A 245 8.09 -27.89 1.25
N ASP A 246 9.34 -27.88 0.77
CA ASP A 246 9.73 -28.09 -0.64
C ASP A 246 9.06 -27.11 -1.62
N VAL A 247 8.83 -25.87 -1.17
CA VAL A 247 8.28 -24.78 -1.98
C VAL A 247 9.40 -24.14 -2.81
N ASP A 248 9.24 -24.14 -4.13
CA ASP A 248 10.14 -23.45 -5.05
C ASP A 248 9.91 -21.93 -5.00
N LEU A 249 10.71 -21.26 -4.15
CA LEU A 249 10.67 -19.80 -4.01
C LEU A 249 11.08 -19.04 -5.27
N ALA A 250 11.94 -19.63 -6.12
CA ALA A 250 12.35 -18.97 -7.36
C ALA A 250 11.18 -18.94 -8.34
N HIS A 251 10.54 -20.09 -8.55
CA HIS A 251 9.33 -20.17 -9.37
C HIS A 251 8.20 -19.29 -8.81
N LEU A 252 8.02 -19.29 -7.49
CA LEU A 252 7.03 -18.43 -6.84
C LEU A 252 7.31 -16.95 -7.13
N LEU A 253 8.57 -16.49 -7.03
CA LEU A 253 8.94 -15.11 -7.37
C LEU A 253 8.68 -14.79 -8.86
N ASP A 254 8.99 -15.70 -9.79
CA ASP A 254 8.68 -15.55 -11.22
C ASP A 254 7.19 -15.29 -11.45
N LEU A 255 6.35 -16.03 -10.71
CA LEU A 255 4.91 -15.94 -10.79
C LEU A 255 4.40 -14.55 -10.33
N TYR A 256 4.89 -14.02 -9.20
CA TYR A 256 4.51 -12.67 -8.74
C TYR A 256 5.04 -11.57 -9.66
N ILE A 257 6.27 -11.67 -10.16
CA ILE A 257 6.82 -10.71 -11.13
C ILE A 257 5.93 -10.68 -12.39
N THR A 258 5.54 -11.85 -12.89
CA THR A 258 4.65 -11.96 -14.06
C THR A 258 3.29 -11.33 -13.76
N SER A 259 2.69 -11.65 -12.61
CA SER A 259 1.40 -11.09 -12.20
C SER A 259 1.44 -9.56 -12.08
N HIS A 260 2.51 -9.00 -11.51
CA HIS A 260 2.70 -7.56 -11.46
C HIS A 260 2.84 -6.92 -12.85
N ASN A 261 3.68 -7.50 -13.71
CA ASN A 261 3.85 -7.01 -15.08
C ASN A 261 2.55 -7.06 -15.88
N ASP A 262 1.75 -8.10 -15.70
CA ASP A 262 0.42 -8.19 -16.29
C ASP A 262 -0.52 -7.10 -15.77
N ALA A 263 -0.48 -6.79 -14.47
CA ALA A 263 -1.33 -5.77 -13.87
C ALA A 263 -1.04 -4.35 -14.38
N ILE A 264 0.19 -4.09 -14.84
CA ILE A 264 0.62 -2.77 -15.34
C ILE A 264 0.94 -2.72 -16.83
N ARG A 265 0.59 -3.78 -17.58
CA ARG A 265 0.80 -3.85 -19.02
C ARG A 265 -0.08 -2.85 -19.76
N ASP A 266 0.42 -2.33 -20.88
CA ASP A 266 -0.34 -1.49 -21.84
C ASP A 266 -0.98 -0.23 -21.20
N LEU A 267 -0.38 0.27 -20.11
CA LEU A 267 -0.82 1.50 -19.46
C LEU A 267 -0.37 2.75 -20.22
N PRO A 268 -1.11 3.86 -20.15
CA PRO A 268 -0.76 5.12 -20.79
C PRO A 268 0.60 5.67 -20.33
N SER A 269 1.37 6.24 -21.24
CA SER A 269 2.75 6.68 -20.96
C SER A 269 2.86 7.89 -20.03
N ASP A 270 1.78 8.66 -19.85
CA ASP A 270 1.71 9.78 -18.91
C ASP A 270 1.20 9.38 -17.52
N LEU A 271 0.85 8.11 -17.30
CA LEU A 271 0.51 7.56 -16.00
C LEU A 271 1.80 7.08 -15.29
N THR A 272 2.04 7.59 -14.08
CA THR A 272 3.08 7.05 -13.21
C THR A 272 2.49 5.95 -12.34
N VAL A 273 3.01 4.73 -12.46
CA VAL A 273 2.71 3.63 -11.54
C VAL A 273 3.98 3.20 -10.81
N GLY A 274 3.98 3.36 -9.50
CA GLY A 274 5.03 2.86 -8.62
C GLY A 274 4.61 1.59 -7.88
N ILE A 275 5.59 0.92 -7.28
CA ILE A 275 5.36 -0.19 -6.35
C ILE A 275 5.99 0.12 -5.00
N HIS A 276 5.20 0.02 -3.93
CA HIS A 276 5.70 0.09 -2.56
C HIS A 276 5.91 -1.31 -2.00
N ILE A 277 7.15 -1.61 -1.64
CA ILE A 277 7.53 -2.91 -1.08
C ILE A 277 7.68 -2.71 0.42
N CYS A 278 6.56 -2.88 1.11
CA CYS A 278 6.44 -2.64 2.54
C CYS A 278 6.98 -3.84 3.34
N ARG A 279 7.58 -3.60 4.50
CA ARG A 279 7.97 -4.65 5.46
C ARG A 279 7.00 -4.76 6.63
N GLY A 280 5.79 -4.24 6.47
CA GLY A 280 4.72 -4.20 7.45
C GLY A 280 4.86 -3.11 8.52
N ASN A 281 3.71 -2.64 8.97
CA ASN A 281 3.56 -1.72 10.10
C ASN A 281 2.38 -2.16 10.97
N PHE A 282 2.56 -3.27 11.70
CA PHE A 282 1.58 -3.79 12.67
C PHE A 282 1.53 -2.90 13.93
N PRO A 283 0.50 -3.03 14.79
CA PRO A 283 0.34 -2.24 16.01
C PRO A 283 1.64 -2.14 16.81
N ASN A 284 1.90 -0.95 17.36
CA ASN A 284 3.12 -0.65 18.13
C ASN A 284 4.43 -0.70 17.31
N GLY A 285 4.35 -0.52 15.98
CA GLY A 285 5.52 -0.45 15.12
C GLY A 285 6.18 -1.80 14.83
N VAL A 286 5.46 -2.91 15.06
CA VAL A 286 5.95 -4.25 14.74
C VAL A 286 6.07 -4.40 13.23
N GLY A 287 7.28 -4.66 12.74
CA GLY A 287 7.48 -4.99 11.34
C GLY A 287 7.30 -6.49 11.08
N LEU A 288 6.83 -6.83 9.88
CA LEU A 288 6.51 -8.19 9.46
C LEU A 288 7.69 -8.95 8.90
N ALA A 289 8.57 -8.24 8.19
CA ALA A 289 9.75 -8.82 7.57
C ALA A 289 11.01 -8.03 7.90
N SER A 290 12.13 -8.73 7.88
CA SER A 290 13.49 -8.21 8.05
C SER A 290 14.39 -8.73 6.92
N GLY A 291 15.61 -8.18 6.84
CA GLY A 291 16.64 -8.65 5.91
C GLY A 291 16.74 -7.83 4.63
N SER A 292 17.96 -7.75 4.09
CA SER A 292 18.26 -6.92 2.92
C SER A 292 17.46 -7.32 1.67
N TYR A 293 17.11 -6.34 0.83
CA TYR A 293 16.52 -6.58 -0.49
C TYR A 293 17.45 -7.34 -1.44
N GLU A 294 18.73 -7.52 -1.11
CA GLU A 294 19.76 -8.11 -1.98
C GLU A 294 19.31 -9.41 -2.66
N ARG A 295 18.56 -10.27 -1.95
CA ARG A 295 18.06 -11.56 -2.49
C ARG A 295 17.20 -11.40 -3.73
N ILE A 296 16.40 -10.33 -3.80
CA ILE A 296 15.43 -10.11 -4.89
C ILE A 296 15.76 -8.90 -5.74
N ALA A 297 16.61 -7.97 -5.29
CA ALA A 297 16.75 -6.65 -5.89
C ALA A 297 17.13 -6.67 -7.36
N LYS A 298 18.07 -7.53 -7.76
CA LYS A 298 18.43 -7.66 -9.18
C LYS A 298 17.22 -8.01 -10.03
N ARG A 299 16.51 -9.08 -9.67
CA ARG A 299 15.33 -9.57 -10.38
C ARG A 299 14.20 -8.54 -10.34
N LEU A 300 13.90 -8.02 -9.15
CA LEU A 300 12.89 -6.99 -8.94
C LEU A 300 13.12 -5.78 -9.86
N PHE A 301 14.34 -5.25 -9.90
CA PHE A 301 14.64 -4.08 -10.72
C PHE A 301 14.76 -4.39 -12.21
N SER A 302 15.23 -5.56 -12.63
CA SER A 302 15.41 -5.86 -14.05
C SER A 302 14.22 -6.55 -14.72
N GLU A 303 13.40 -7.27 -13.98
CA GLU A 303 12.34 -8.15 -14.52
C GLU A 303 10.93 -7.60 -14.26
N THR A 304 10.74 -6.71 -13.28
CA THR A 304 9.47 -5.97 -13.19
C THR A 304 9.44 -4.80 -14.17
N GLU A 305 8.27 -4.43 -14.67
CA GLU A 305 8.09 -3.29 -15.57
C GLU A 305 7.89 -1.96 -14.83
N TYR A 306 7.83 -1.98 -13.49
CA TYR A 306 7.77 -0.75 -12.69
C TYR A 306 9.00 0.13 -12.92
N LYS A 307 8.75 1.43 -13.02
CA LYS A 307 9.78 2.46 -13.15
C LYS A 307 10.05 3.22 -11.84
N LEU A 308 9.20 3.06 -10.84
CA LEU A 308 9.30 3.73 -9.54
C LEU A 308 9.10 2.71 -8.41
N PHE A 309 10.02 2.68 -7.45
CA PHE A 309 9.95 1.80 -6.27
C PHE A 309 9.95 2.62 -4.99
N TYR A 310 9.11 2.27 -4.02
CA TYR A 310 9.13 2.84 -2.68
C TYR A 310 9.69 1.80 -1.71
N LEU A 311 10.90 2.02 -1.21
CA LEU A 311 11.66 1.03 -0.44
C LEU A 311 11.97 1.55 0.98
N GLU A 312 11.65 0.72 1.97
CA GLU A 312 11.95 0.99 3.38
C GLU A 312 13.44 0.88 3.71
N TYR A 313 14.01 1.93 4.31
CA TYR A 313 15.38 2.01 4.80
C TYR A 313 15.48 2.79 6.13
N ASP A 314 14.45 2.86 6.97
CA ASP A 314 14.49 3.67 8.20
C ASP A 314 15.45 3.14 9.26
N SER A 315 15.60 1.81 9.35
CA SER A 315 16.28 1.12 10.45
C SER A 315 17.33 0.12 9.94
N PRO A 316 18.32 -0.27 10.77
CA PRO A 316 19.29 -1.33 10.40
C PRO A 316 18.63 -2.65 10.02
N ARG A 317 17.44 -2.94 10.56
CA ARG A 317 16.62 -4.11 10.26
C ARG A 317 16.16 -4.16 8.79
N ALA A 318 15.98 -3.00 8.17
CA ALA A 318 15.59 -2.89 6.77
C ALA A 318 16.76 -3.17 5.79
N GLY A 319 17.98 -3.30 6.31
CA GLY A 319 19.20 -3.53 5.55
C GLY A 319 19.94 -2.24 5.19
N ASP A 320 20.87 -2.35 4.24
CA ASP A 320 21.66 -1.24 3.71
C ASP A 320 21.29 -0.92 2.25
N PHE A 321 21.94 0.08 1.68
CA PHE A 321 21.69 0.52 0.30
C PHE A 321 22.34 -0.35 -0.78
N THR A 322 23.13 -1.38 -0.44
CA THR A 322 23.82 -2.27 -1.39
C THR A 322 22.91 -2.75 -2.54
N PRO A 323 21.64 -3.15 -2.29
CA PRO A 323 20.77 -3.64 -3.35
C PRO A 323 20.51 -2.62 -4.47
N LEU A 324 20.62 -1.31 -4.17
CA LEU A 324 20.44 -0.24 -5.15
C LEU A 324 21.50 -0.21 -6.25
N ALA A 325 22.62 -0.94 -6.07
CA ALA A 325 23.62 -1.11 -7.11
C ALA A 325 23.07 -1.81 -8.37
N HIS A 326 21.96 -2.55 -8.23
CA HIS A 326 21.30 -3.22 -9.35
C HIS A 326 20.27 -2.35 -10.07
N LEU A 327 20.04 -1.09 -9.64
CA LEU A 327 19.01 -0.21 -10.20
C LEU A 327 19.33 0.29 -11.62
N PRO A 328 18.51 -0.04 -12.64
CA PRO A 328 18.68 0.47 -14.00
C PRO A 328 18.58 2.00 -14.08
N VAL A 329 19.27 2.59 -15.06
CA VAL A 329 19.34 4.06 -15.25
C VAL A 329 17.98 4.72 -15.48
N ASP A 330 17.03 4.00 -16.07
CA ASP A 330 15.70 4.50 -16.42
C ASP A 330 14.68 4.35 -15.29
N LYS A 331 15.07 3.77 -14.14
CA LYS A 331 14.21 3.51 -12.98
C LYS A 331 14.58 4.37 -11.78
N ALA A 332 13.63 4.59 -10.88
CA ALA A 332 13.80 5.45 -9.73
C ALA A 332 13.32 4.78 -8.43
N VAL A 333 13.85 5.26 -7.31
CA VAL A 333 13.56 4.80 -5.95
C VAL A 333 13.23 5.99 -5.07
N VAL A 334 12.08 5.92 -4.40
CA VAL A 334 11.75 6.75 -3.25
C VAL A 334 12.30 6.06 -2.00
N LEU A 335 13.27 6.70 -1.37
CA LEU A 335 13.96 6.19 -0.20
C LEU A 335 13.14 6.48 1.06
N GLY A 336 12.58 5.43 1.65
CA GLY A 336 11.84 5.48 2.90
C GLY A 336 12.77 5.58 4.10
N VAL A 337 13.28 6.78 4.40
CA VAL A 337 14.36 7.00 5.39
C VAL A 337 13.87 7.59 6.72
N VAL A 338 12.63 8.10 6.76
CA VAL A 338 11.99 8.61 7.99
C VAL A 338 11.07 7.52 8.56
N THR A 339 11.24 7.17 9.84
CA THR A 339 10.40 6.16 10.47
C THR A 339 9.01 6.68 10.78
N THR A 340 8.01 5.82 10.56
CA THR A 340 6.63 6.03 11.04
C THR A 340 6.29 5.14 12.24
N LYS A 341 7.28 4.39 12.75
CA LYS A 341 7.13 3.39 13.83
C LYS A 341 7.38 3.98 15.23
N SER A 342 8.06 5.11 15.32
CA SER A 342 8.26 5.86 16.57
C SER A 342 8.09 7.36 16.35
N ALA A 343 7.75 8.08 17.42
CA ALA A 343 7.60 9.54 17.40
C ALA A 343 8.92 10.32 17.41
N GLU A 344 10.05 9.65 17.67
CA GLU A 344 11.36 10.29 17.70
C GLU A 344 11.69 10.91 16.33
N MET A 345 12.06 12.19 16.34
CA MET A 345 12.44 12.91 15.13
C MET A 345 13.87 12.58 14.75
N GLU A 346 14.06 12.22 13.49
CA GLU A 346 15.36 11.94 12.91
C GLU A 346 16.17 13.22 12.70
N ASP A 347 17.50 13.10 12.81
CA ASP A 347 18.41 14.20 12.52
C ASP A 347 18.50 14.46 11.01
N LEU A 348 18.24 15.70 10.60
CA LEU A 348 18.20 16.10 9.19
C LEU A 348 19.56 15.92 8.50
N ALA A 349 20.66 16.24 9.17
CA ALA A 349 22.00 16.11 8.60
C ALA A 349 22.38 14.64 8.41
N ALA A 350 22.05 13.78 9.37
CA ALA A 350 22.22 12.34 9.26
C ALA A 350 21.39 11.77 8.10
N LEU A 351 20.12 12.18 7.94
CA LEU A 351 19.29 11.75 6.81
C LEU A 351 19.88 12.16 5.46
N LYS A 352 20.39 13.39 5.35
CA LYS A 352 21.04 13.88 4.13
C LYS A 352 22.24 13.03 3.73
N GLU A 353 23.09 12.70 4.70
CA GLU A 353 24.23 11.81 4.48
C GLU A 353 23.79 10.42 4.02
N ARG A 354 22.72 9.86 4.59
CA ARG A 354 22.16 8.58 4.14
C ARG A 354 21.68 8.62 2.69
N VAL A 355 21.03 9.70 2.26
CA VAL A 355 20.59 9.84 0.86
C VAL A 355 21.80 9.96 -0.08
N TYR A 356 22.87 10.65 0.34
CA TYR A 356 24.12 10.69 -0.44
C TYR A 356 24.80 9.32 -0.56
N GLN A 357 24.78 8.52 0.51
CA GLN A 357 25.27 7.14 0.46
C GLN A 357 24.48 6.29 -0.53
N ALA A 358 23.14 6.39 -0.53
CA ALA A 358 22.30 5.71 -1.51
C ALA A 358 22.62 6.14 -2.95
N ALA A 359 22.81 7.45 -3.17
CA ALA A 359 23.18 7.99 -4.47
C ALA A 359 24.53 7.49 -4.98
N ASP A 360 25.54 7.37 -4.10
CA ASP A 360 26.83 6.79 -4.46
C ASP A 360 26.72 5.33 -4.88
N VAL A 361 25.90 4.54 -4.16
CA VAL A 361 25.68 3.13 -4.50
C VAL A 361 25.01 2.99 -5.86
N VAL A 362 23.96 3.78 -6.13
CA VAL A 362 23.28 3.82 -7.43
C VAL A 362 24.25 4.22 -8.55
N ALA A 363 24.99 5.32 -8.37
CA ALA A 363 25.94 5.82 -9.37
C ALA A 363 27.02 4.77 -9.69
N LYS A 364 27.58 4.14 -8.65
CA LYS A 364 28.56 3.07 -8.80
C LYS A 364 28.00 1.87 -9.56
N GLY A 365 26.77 1.45 -9.23
CA GLY A 365 26.07 0.34 -9.88
C GLY A 365 25.79 0.59 -11.36
N GLN A 366 25.41 1.82 -11.72
CA GLN A 366 25.13 2.23 -13.09
C GLN A 366 26.40 2.50 -13.94
N GLY A 367 27.58 2.49 -13.33
CA GLY A 367 28.87 2.47 -14.01
C GLY A 367 29.68 3.77 -13.96
N ARG A 368 30.93 3.69 -14.44
CA ARG A 368 32.02 4.66 -14.17
C ARG A 368 31.79 6.11 -14.61
N ARG A 369 30.74 6.41 -15.39
CA ARG A 369 30.45 7.77 -15.86
C ARG A 369 29.30 8.44 -15.09
N ARG A 370 28.56 7.71 -14.26
CA ARG A 370 27.51 8.28 -13.41
C ARG A 370 28.14 8.88 -12.16
N THR A 371 27.71 10.07 -11.80
CA THR A 371 28.08 10.74 -10.55
C THR A 371 26.97 10.62 -9.52
N ARG A 372 27.25 11.01 -8.28
CA ARG A 372 26.25 11.12 -7.22
C ARG A 372 25.11 12.06 -7.62
N GLU A 373 25.45 13.21 -8.19
CA GLU A 373 24.50 14.26 -8.61
C GLU A 373 23.56 13.75 -9.70
N ASP A 374 24.12 12.94 -10.61
CA ASP A 374 23.40 12.25 -11.66
C ASP A 374 22.36 11.26 -11.10
N ALA A 375 22.75 10.44 -10.11
CA ALA A 375 21.85 9.53 -9.42
C ALA A 375 20.78 10.27 -8.59
N LEU A 376 21.16 11.33 -7.88
CA LEU A 376 20.22 12.20 -7.17
C LEU A 376 19.19 12.80 -8.13
N ARG A 377 19.63 13.32 -9.27
CA ARG A 377 18.75 13.95 -10.27
C ARG A 377 17.80 12.94 -10.90
N ASP A 378 18.27 11.78 -11.34
CA ASP A 378 17.44 10.94 -12.20
C ASP A 378 16.75 9.78 -11.48
N ASN A 379 17.26 9.35 -10.31
CA ASN A 379 16.87 8.09 -9.71
C ASN A 379 16.29 8.21 -8.29
N LEU A 380 16.49 9.29 -7.55
CA LEU A 380 16.19 9.30 -6.12
C LEU A 380 15.17 10.37 -5.68
N ALA A 381 14.34 9.99 -4.72
CA ALA A 381 13.47 10.84 -3.91
C ALA A 381 13.46 10.31 -2.45
N VAL A 382 12.78 10.99 -1.55
CA VAL A 382 12.66 10.61 -0.13
C VAL A 382 11.21 10.58 0.32
N SER A 383 10.92 9.68 1.26
CA SER A 383 9.62 9.57 1.94
C SER A 383 9.81 9.07 3.37
N PRO A 384 8.72 9.03 4.16
CA PRO A 384 8.64 8.09 5.27
C PRO A 384 8.75 6.64 4.75
N GLN A 385 9.14 5.72 5.63
CA GLN A 385 9.34 4.31 5.29
C GLN A 385 8.05 3.60 4.83
N CYS A 386 6.95 3.88 5.51
CA CYS A 386 5.62 3.32 5.22
C CYS A 386 4.58 4.42 5.49
N GLY A 387 3.30 4.15 5.25
CA GLY A 387 2.21 5.00 5.73
C GLY A 387 2.11 5.02 7.26
N PHE A 388 1.43 6.04 7.79
CA PHE A 388 1.26 6.23 9.23
C PHE A 388 0.10 5.42 9.84
N ALA A 389 -0.78 4.82 9.01
CA ALA A 389 -1.92 4.03 9.47
C ALA A 389 -2.25 2.87 8.49
N SER A 390 -1.24 2.05 8.19
CA SER A 390 -1.32 1.01 7.15
C SER A 390 -2.15 -0.22 7.57
N ASP A 391 -2.47 -0.33 8.86
CA ASP A 391 -3.35 -1.36 9.44
C ASP A 391 -4.41 -0.70 10.34
N HIS A 392 -5.34 -1.52 10.87
CA HIS A 392 -6.45 -1.12 11.73
C HIS A 392 -6.01 -0.44 13.05
N SER A 393 -4.77 -0.66 13.48
CA SER A 393 -4.22 -0.10 14.71
C SER A 393 -3.53 1.25 14.50
N GLU A 394 -3.79 2.17 15.43
CA GLU A 394 -3.26 3.52 15.43
C GLU A 394 -1.73 3.55 15.59
N GLY A 395 -1.03 3.97 14.54
CA GLY A 395 0.29 4.61 14.56
C GLY A 395 1.49 3.80 15.10
N GLY A 396 2.67 4.36 14.86
CA GLY A 396 3.87 3.98 15.60
C GLY A 396 3.79 4.36 17.08
N VAL A 397 4.72 3.85 17.89
CA VAL A 397 4.78 4.12 19.32
C VAL A 397 4.93 5.63 19.58
N GLY A 398 3.94 6.19 20.29
CA GLY A 398 3.87 7.62 20.63
C GLY A 398 3.51 8.56 19.47
N MET A 399 3.17 8.03 18.29
CA MET A 399 2.87 8.85 17.12
C MET A 399 1.54 9.58 17.29
N THR A 400 1.55 10.91 17.20
CA THR A 400 0.35 11.75 17.14
C THR A 400 0.19 12.38 15.76
N ARG A 401 -0.97 13.01 15.48
CA ARG A 401 -1.21 13.74 14.22
C ARG A 401 -0.22 14.88 14.05
N GLU A 402 0.14 15.57 15.14
CA GLU A 402 1.11 16.65 15.15
C GLU A 402 2.50 16.13 14.77
N VAL A 403 2.95 15.04 15.39
CA VAL A 403 4.24 14.41 15.08
C VAL A 403 4.28 13.88 13.63
N MET A 404 3.17 13.30 13.15
CA MET A 404 3.05 12.90 11.74
C MET A 404 3.30 14.09 10.79
N TRP A 405 2.68 15.24 11.06
CA TRP A 405 2.91 16.45 10.25
C TRP A 405 4.34 16.98 10.37
N GLU A 406 4.95 16.91 11.55
CA GLU A 406 6.36 17.27 11.75
C GLU A 406 7.31 16.38 10.95
N LYS A 407 7.04 15.06 10.90
CA LYS A 407 7.79 14.09 10.08
C LYS A 407 7.62 14.31 8.59
N LEU A 408 6.40 14.56 8.12
CA LEU A 408 6.17 14.93 6.72
C LEU A 408 6.87 16.26 6.36
N GLY A 409 6.88 17.23 7.28
CA GLY A 409 7.66 18.45 7.15
C GLY A 409 9.17 18.22 7.13
N LEU A 410 9.68 17.24 7.88
CA LEU A 410 11.09 16.83 7.85
C LEU A 410 11.48 16.24 6.48
N VAL A 411 10.65 15.36 5.91
CA VAL A 411 10.86 14.80 4.57
C VAL A 411 10.91 15.92 3.53
N LYS A 412 10.01 16.89 3.61
CA LYS A 412 10.01 18.08 2.75
C LYS A 412 11.32 18.87 2.86
N ARG A 413 11.74 19.23 4.08
CA ARG A 413 13.01 19.97 4.30
C ARG A 413 14.22 19.19 3.79
N LEU A 414 14.25 17.88 3.98
CA LEU A 414 15.30 17.01 3.46
C LEU A 414 15.36 17.08 1.92
N ALA A 415 14.22 17.04 1.25
CA ALA A 415 14.19 17.16 -0.20
C ALA A 415 14.66 18.55 -0.67
N GLU A 416 14.22 19.63 -0.02
CA GLU A 416 14.65 21.00 -0.33
C GLU A 416 16.17 21.19 -0.18
N GLU A 417 16.79 20.54 0.82
CA GLU A 417 18.25 20.60 1.04
C GLU A 417 19.09 19.80 0.03
N ILE A 418 18.52 18.77 -0.58
CA ILE A 418 19.21 17.88 -1.52
C ILE A 418 19.00 18.32 -2.97
N TRP A 419 17.80 18.79 -3.30
CA TRP A 419 17.41 19.23 -4.64
C TRP A 419 17.06 20.72 -4.64
N PRO A 420 18.05 21.63 -4.55
CA PRO A 420 17.80 23.07 -4.58
C PRO A 420 17.11 23.47 -5.89
N GLY A 421 15.97 24.14 -5.80
CA GLY A 421 15.13 24.52 -6.94
C GLY A 421 14.01 23.52 -7.26
N TRP A 422 13.93 22.38 -6.58
CA TRP A 422 12.69 21.62 -6.49
C TRP A 422 11.72 22.38 -5.59
N ASP A 423 10.60 22.82 -6.16
CA ASP A 423 9.53 23.50 -5.43
C ASP A 423 8.28 22.63 -5.47
N ALA A 424 7.88 22.14 -4.30
CA ALA A 424 6.69 21.34 -4.10
C ALA A 424 5.40 22.06 -4.56
N THR A 425 5.43 23.37 -4.76
CA THR A 425 4.26 24.16 -5.19
C THR A 425 4.18 24.39 -6.70
N ASN A 426 5.31 24.27 -7.42
CA ASN A 426 5.45 24.52 -8.87
C ASN A 426 5.62 23.25 -9.73
N SER A 427 5.51 22.06 -9.11
CA SER A 427 5.55 20.76 -9.82
C SER A 427 4.31 20.55 -10.67
#